data_AF-A0A2V1DCD5-F1
#
_entry.id   AF-A0A2V1DCD5-F1
#
_cell.length_a   1.000
_cell.length_b   1.000
_cell.length_c   1.000
_cell.angle_alpha   90.00
_cell.angle_beta   90.00
_cell.angle_gamma   90.00
#
_symmetry.space_group_name_H-M   'P 1'
#
loop_
_entity.id
_entity.type
_entity.pdbx_description
1 polymer ?
#
loop_
_entity_poly.entity_id
_entity_poly.type
_entity_poly.pdbx_seq_one_letter_code
_entity_poly.pdbx_strand_id
1 'polypeptide(L)' 'MCWYERIYYPRCHHTETPLVRYCHFARNDPGHQCFGAWNYQREYEQLDSECNDCTRRRTNLVRENGLRWRNHTY' A
#
# COMPACT_ATOMS: atom_id res chain seq x y z
N MET A 1 -0.96 8.21 -20.68
CA MET A 1 -1.33 7.03 -19.89
C MET A 1 -0.65 7.09 -18.55
N CYS A 2 -1.31 6.58 -17.50
CA CYS A 2 -0.71 6.43 -16.18
C CYS A 2 0.12 5.14 -16.12
N TRP A 3 1.19 5.16 -15.35
CA TRP A 3 2.06 4.00 -15.15
C TRP A 3 2.03 3.58 -13.69
N TYR A 4 1.84 2.29 -13.48
CA TYR A 4 1.76 1.69 -12.16
C TYR A 4 2.87 0.66 -12.01
N GLU A 5 3.20 0.34 -10.77
CA GLU A 5 3.90 -0.89 -10.43
C GLU A 5 2.90 -1.93 -9.97
N ARG A 6 3.25 -3.20 -10.09
CA ARG A 6 2.48 -4.29 -9.48
C ARG A 6 3.38 -5.03 -8.51
N ILE A 7 3.03 -4.98 -7.24
CA ILE A 7 3.81 -5.58 -6.16
C ILE A 7 2.96 -6.69 -5.55
N TYR A 8 3.43 -7.93 -5.67
CA TYR A 8 2.83 -9.06 -4.96
C TYR A 8 3.59 -9.30 -3.65
N TYR A 9 2.87 -9.48 -2.55
CA TYR A 9 3.42 -9.74 -1.22
C TYR A 9 3.05 -11.16 -0.79
N PRO A 10 3.92 -12.18 -1.02
CA PRO A 10 3.61 -13.57 -0.71
C PRO A 10 3.31 -13.82 0.77
N ARG A 11 3.88 -13.04 1.70
CA ARG A 11 3.66 -13.20 3.15
C ARG A 11 2.22 -12.94 3.60
N CYS A 12 1.49 -12.09 2.87
CA CYS A 12 0.11 -11.75 3.20
C CYS A 12 -0.86 -11.92 2.02
N HIS A 13 -0.40 -12.49 0.91
CA HIS A 13 -1.16 -12.75 -0.32
C HIS A 13 -1.90 -11.52 -0.88
N HIS A 14 -1.35 -10.33 -0.69
CA HIS A 14 -1.92 -9.08 -1.20
C HIS A 14 -1.15 -8.57 -2.41
N THR A 15 -1.84 -7.84 -3.28
CA THR A 15 -1.22 -7.12 -4.40
C THR A 15 -1.46 -5.63 -4.22
N GLU A 16 -0.41 -4.83 -4.35
CA GLU A 16 -0.52 -3.37 -4.42
C GLU A 16 -0.19 -2.89 -5.82
N THR A 17 -0.85 -1.80 -6.25
CA THR A 17 -0.62 -1.18 -7.55
C THR A 17 -0.31 0.31 -7.42
N PRO A 18 0.86 0.68 -6.86
CA PRO A 18 1.18 2.09 -6.66
C PRO A 18 1.41 2.79 -8.00
N LEU A 19 0.91 4.02 -8.09
CA LEU A 19 1.12 4.89 -9.25
C LEU A 19 2.57 5.40 -9.25
N VAL A 20 3.29 5.17 -10.33
CA VAL A 20 4.68 5.61 -10.50
C VAL A 20 4.78 6.86 -11.35
N ARG A 21 3.91 6.98 -12.36
CA ARG A 21 3.89 8.14 -13.25
C ARG A 21 2.48 8.53 -13.63
N TYR A 22 2.13 9.77 -13.32
CA TYR A 22 0.92 10.42 -13.77
C TYR A 22 0.89 10.56 -15.29
N CYS A 23 -0.29 10.47 -15.89
CA CYS A 23 -0.43 10.77 -17.31
C CYS A 23 -0.21 12.27 -17.59
N HIS A 24 0.01 12.61 -18.86
CA HIS A 24 0.17 14.02 -19.29
C HIS A 24 -0.95 14.95 -18.82
N PHE A 25 -2.17 14.44 -18.72
CA PHE A 25 -3.34 15.23 -18.33
C PHE A 25 -3.46 15.46 -16.82
N ALA A 26 -2.66 14.75 -16.01
CA ALA A 26 -2.77 14.69 -14.57
C ALA A 26 -1.66 15.49 -13.83
N ARG A 27 -0.95 16.39 -14.54
CA ARG A 27 0.30 17.00 -14.05
C ARG A 27 0.19 17.66 -12.67
N ASN A 28 -0.99 18.14 -12.26
CA ASN A 28 -1.22 18.80 -10.95
C ASN A 28 -2.55 18.40 -10.28
N ASP A 29 -3.17 17.28 -10.64
CA ASP A 29 -4.45 16.87 -10.05
C ASP A 29 -4.27 15.65 -9.13
N PRO A 30 -4.27 15.83 -7.79
CA PRO A 30 -4.17 14.74 -6.83
C PRO A 30 -5.36 13.78 -6.90
N GLY A 31 -6.51 14.28 -7.37
CA GLY A 31 -7.75 13.50 -7.54
C GLY A 31 -7.85 12.82 -8.90
N HIS A 32 -6.79 12.85 -9.72
CA HIS A 32 -6.84 12.35 -11.07
C HIS A 32 -7.20 10.87 -11.12
N GLN A 33 -8.45 10.58 -11.49
CA GLN A 33 -8.89 9.25 -11.85
C GLN A 33 -8.54 9.02 -13.33
N CYS A 34 -7.52 8.20 -13.56
CA CYS A 34 -7.06 7.88 -14.90
C CYS A 34 -8.06 6.92 -15.56
N PHE A 35 -9.10 7.45 -16.21
CA PHE A 35 -10.14 6.66 -16.90
C PHE A 35 -9.67 6.05 -18.23
N GLY A 36 -8.47 6.42 -18.69
CA GLY A 36 -7.87 5.89 -19.92
C GLY A 36 -7.04 4.63 -19.70
N ALA A 37 -6.42 4.14 -20.78
CA ALA A 37 -5.48 3.01 -20.69
C ALA A 37 -4.32 3.29 -19.72
N TRP A 38 -4.01 2.29 -18.92
CA TRP A 38 -2.94 2.26 -17.93
C TRP A 38 -1.96 1.14 -18.26
N ASN A 39 -0.73 1.27 -17.78
CA ASN A 39 0.32 0.28 -18.03
C ASN A 39 1.05 -0.06 -16.72
N TYR A 40 1.53 -1.30 -16.61
CA TYR A 40 2.51 -1.67 -15.60
C TYR A 40 3.91 -1.38 -16.10
N GLN A 41 4.68 -0.57 -15.37
CA GLN A 41 6.08 -0.31 -15.67
C GLN A 41 6.96 -1.49 -15.27
N ARG A 42 6.67 -2.10 -14.11
CA ARG A 42 7.29 -3.34 -13.65
C ARG A 42 6.33 -4.11 -12.75
N GLU A 43 6.54 -5.41 -12.70
CA GLU A 43 5.87 -6.35 -11.80
C GLU A 43 6.93 -7.14 -11.06
N TYR A 44 6.80 -7.25 -9.73
CA TYR A 44 7.73 -8.01 -8.91
C TYR A 44 7.10 -8.48 -7.60
N GLU A 45 7.75 -9.46 -6.98
CA GLU A 45 7.36 -9.99 -5.68
C GLU A 45 8.24 -9.38 -4.57
N GLN A 46 7.63 -9.06 -3.44
CA GLN A 46 8.32 -8.61 -2.24
C GLN A 46 8.23 -9.71 -1.18
N LEU A 47 9.26 -10.56 -1.13
CA LEU A 47 9.28 -11.82 -0.38
C LEU A 47 9.33 -11.61 1.15
N ASP A 48 10.03 -10.58 1.60
CA ASP A 48 10.35 -10.39 3.02
C ASP A 48 9.50 -9.36 3.74
N SER A 49 8.54 -8.76 3.04
CA SER A 49 7.66 -7.74 3.58
C SER A 49 6.19 -8.12 3.44
N GLU A 50 5.38 -7.47 4.26
CA GLU A 50 3.93 -7.47 4.12
C GLU A 50 3.50 -6.14 3.51
N CYS A 51 2.30 -6.11 2.92
CA CYS A 51 1.74 -4.87 2.39
C CYS A 51 1.55 -3.81 3.49
N ASN A 52 1.37 -2.55 3.08
CA ASN A 52 1.23 -1.42 4.01
C ASN A 52 0.02 -1.58 4.93
N ASP A 53 -1.07 -2.16 4.42
CA ASP A 53 -2.27 -2.41 5.21
C ASP A 53 -2.06 -3.46 6.31
N CYS A 54 -1.41 -4.57 6.00
CA CYS A 54 -1.08 -5.58 7.01
C CYS A 54 -0.13 -5.02 8.07
N THR A 55 0.88 -4.28 7.63
CA THR A 55 1.84 -3.61 8.52
C THR A 55 1.12 -2.60 9.44
N ARG A 56 0.19 -1.81 8.91
CA ARG A 56 -0.63 -0.85 9.66
C ARG A 56 -1.57 -1.54 10.65
N ARG A 57 -2.24 -2.62 10.25
CA ARG A 57 -3.09 -3.41 11.16
C ARG A 57 -2.27 -3.99 12.32
N ARG A 58 -1.12 -4.60 12.03
CA ARG A 58 -0.23 -5.15 13.06
C ARG A 58 0.26 -4.08 14.04
N THR A 59 0.70 -2.92 13.53
CA THR A 59 1.17 -1.82 14.39
C THR A 59 0.05 -1.25 15.26
N ASN A 60 -1.17 -1.14 14.74
CA ASN A 60 -2.34 -0.75 15.55
C ASN A 60 -2.63 -1.77 16.65
N LEU A 61 -2.61 -3.07 16.35
CA LEU A 61 -2.80 -4.14 17.34
C LEU A 61 -1.74 -4.09 18.45
N VAL A 62 -0.46 -3.86 18.11
CA VAL A 62 0.61 -3.73 19.11
C VAL A 62 0.38 -2.51 20.01
N ARG A 63 -0.05 -1.38 19.43
CA ARG A 63 -0.36 -0.16 20.18
C ARG A 63 -1.53 -0.38 21.15
N GLU A 64 -2.63 -0.97 20.67
CA GLU A 64 -3.81 -1.27 21.49
C GLU A 64 -3.47 -2.24 22.64
N ASN A 65 -2.72 -3.31 22.35
CA ASN A 65 -2.29 -4.24 23.39
C ASN A 65 -1.35 -3.57 24.40
N GLY A 66 -0.41 -2.74 23.95
CA GLY A 66 0.47 -1.97 24.83
C GLY A 66 -0.27 -0.97 25.73
N LEU A 67 -1.35 -0.37 25.23
CA LEU A 67 -2.25 0.48 26.02
C LEU A 67 -3.05 -0.35 27.04
N ARG A 68 -3.51 -1.55 26.66
CA ARG A 68 -4.22 -2.46 27.56
C ARG A 68 -3.37 -2.88 28.76
N TRP A 69 -2.08 -3.19 28.57
CA TRP A 69 -1.20 -3.54 29.69
C TRP A 69 -0.98 -2.38 30.67
N ARG A 70 -0.97 -1.13 30.20
CA ARG A 70 -0.82 0.06 31.06
C ARG A 70 -2.07 0.29 31.93
N ASN A 71 -3.26 -0.02 31.42
CA ASN A 71 -4.52 0.23 32.13
C ASN A 71 -4.92 -0.86 33.14
N HIS A 72 -4.14 -1.94 33.28
CA HIS A 72 -4.39 -3.04 34.22
C HIS A 72 -3.50 -2.99 35.47
N THR A 73 -2.81 -1.87 35.71
CA THR A 73 -2.04 -1.63 36.93
C THR A 73 -2.85 -0.81 37.93
N TYR A 74 -3.84 -1.42 38.57
CA TYR A 74 -4.47 -0.94 39.82
C TYR A 74 -4.93 -2.14 40.64
#